data_AF-A0A098F3P4-F1
#
_entry.id   AF-A0A098F3P4-F1
#
_cell.length_a   1.000
_cell.length_b   1.000
_cell.length_c   1.000
_cell.angle_alpha   90.00
_cell.angle_beta   90.00
_cell.angle_gamma   90.00
#
_symmetry.space_group_name_H-M   'P 1'
#
loop_
_entity.id
_entity.type
_entity.pdbx_description
1 polymer ?
#
loop_
_entity_poly.entity_id
_entity_poly.type
_entity_poly.pdbx_seq_one_letter_code
_entity_poly.pdbx_strand_id
1 'polypeptide(L)'
;MLIIIFLCALLVSACLFFILRPFFAKGQTTLPESTGEKVELETVYEAVNELEMDVLMGKISREDFDSLKKSYYHLAADSVQKEAGVDDDIQAALESIRARKTELPVD
;
A
#
# COMPACT_ATOMS: atom_id res chain seq x y z
N MET A 1 -42.28 21.81 29.50
CA MET A 1 -42.28 21.15 28.17
C MET A 1 -41.31 21.82 27.19
N LEU A 2 -41.42 23.13 26.90
CA LEU A 2 -40.53 23.80 25.94
C LEU A 2 -39.04 23.68 26.27
N ILE A 3 -38.66 23.84 27.54
CA ILE A 3 -37.25 23.73 27.99
C ILE A 3 -36.65 22.36 27.66
N ILE A 4 -37.42 21.29 27.86
CA ILE A 4 -36.97 19.92 27.57
C ILE A 4 -36.76 19.73 26.07
N ILE A 5 -37.65 20.28 25.25
CA ILE A 5 -37.54 20.25 23.78
C ILE A 5 -36.25 20.97 23.33
N PHE A 6 -35.94 22.12 23.91
CA PHE A 6 -34.70 22.85 23.60
C PHE A 6 -33.45 22.07 24.01
N LEU A 7 -33.45 21.42 25.18
CA LEU A 7 -32.33 20.60 25.64
C LEU A 7 -32.08 19.40 24.72
N CYS A 8 -33.15 18.70 24.32
CA CYS A 8 -33.06 17.58 23.38
C CYS A 8 -32.55 18.04 22.00
N ALA A 9 -33.06 19.16 21.48
CA ALA A 9 -32.61 19.71 20.21
C ALA A 9 -31.13 20.11 20.22
N LEU A 10 -30.66 20.72 21.33
CA LEU A 10 -29.26 21.12 21.50
C LEU A 10 -28.35 19.88 21.58
N LEU A 11 -28.76 18.85 22.32
CA LEU A 11 -28.03 17.58 22.40
C LEU A 11 -27.89 16.92 21.02
N VAL A 12 -29.00 16.78 20.28
CA VAL A 12 -29.00 16.17 18.94
C VAL A 12 -28.13 16.98 17.97
N SER A 13 -28.22 18.32 18.02
CA SER A 13 -27.38 19.21 17.21
C SER A 13 -25.89 19.03 17.52
N ALA A 14 -25.51 18.92 18.80
CA ALA A 14 -24.13 18.69 19.21
C ALA A 14 -23.60 17.32 18.73
N CYS A 15 -24.42 16.27 18.81
CA CYS A 15 -24.07 14.95 18.30
C CYS A 15 -23.86 14.97 16.77
N LEU A 16 -24.77 15.59 16.03
CA LEU A 16 -24.64 15.74 14.57
C LEU A 16 -23.42 16.58 14.20
N PHE A 17 -23.14 17.65 14.95
CA PHE A 17 -21.94 18.46 14.74
C PHE A 17 -20.67 17.63 14.87
N PHE A 18 -20.58 16.75 15.88
CA PHE A 18 -19.41 15.90 16.08
C PHE A 18 -19.21 14.89 14.94
N ILE A 19 -20.31 14.32 14.43
CA ILE A 19 -20.31 13.37 13.31
C ILE A 19 -19.98 14.06 11.98
N LEU A 20 -20.49 15.26 11.76
CA LEU A 20 -20.30 16.02 10.51
C LEU A 20 -18.95 16.76 10.47
N ARG A 21 -18.36 17.09 11.62
CA ARG A 21 -17.06 17.77 11.72
C ARG A 21 -15.95 17.12 10.87
N PRO A 22 -15.71 15.80 10.89
CA PRO A 22 -14.70 15.17 10.02
C PRO A 22 -15.02 15.30 8.52
N PHE A 23 -16.29 15.45 8.15
CA PHE A 23 -16.72 15.61 6.75
C PHE A 23 -16.51 17.04 6.21
N PHE A 24 -16.63 18.06 7.08
CA PHE A 24 -16.42 19.47 6.72
C PHE A 24 -14.99 19.97 6.99
N ALA A 25 -14.16 19.18 7.68
CA ALA A 25 -12.73 19.44 7.85
C ALA A 25 -11.94 19.17 6.56
N LYS A 26 -12.33 19.80 5.45
CA LYS A 26 -11.45 19.97 4.28
C LYS A 26 -10.47 21.09 4.60
N GLY A 27 -9.20 20.75 4.81
CA GLY A 27 -8.11 21.73 4.73
C GLY A 27 -7.18 21.84 5.94
N GLN A 28 -6.81 20.71 6.55
CA GLN A 28 -5.50 20.49 7.15
C GLN A 28 -5.37 19.03 7.60
N THR A 29 -5.57 18.11 6.66
CA THR A 29 -4.56 17.06 6.59
C THR A 29 -3.29 17.79 6.19
N THR A 30 -2.48 18.18 7.18
CA THR A 30 -1.10 17.70 7.08
C THR A 30 -1.28 16.22 6.82
N LEU A 31 -1.27 15.84 5.54
CA LEU A 31 -0.72 14.54 5.20
C LEU A 31 0.51 14.49 6.12
N PRO A 32 0.62 13.55 7.07
CA PRO A 32 1.97 13.23 7.52
C PRO A 32 2.71 13.12 6.22
N GLU A 33 3.76 13.93 6.07
CA GLU A 33 4.63 13.88 4.91
C GLU A 33 4.62 12.42 4.52
N SER A 34 4.05 12.11 3.36
CA SER A 34 4.34 10.84 2.75
C SER A 34 5.82 11.01 2.43
N THR A 35 6.70 10.93 3.44
CA THR A 35 7.78 9.98 3.47
C THR A 35 7.13 8.79 2.80
N GLY A 36 7.28 8.72 1.48
CA GLY A 36 6.76 7.60 0.71
C GLY A 36 7.36 6.44 1.45
N GLU A 37 6.51 5.75 2.22
CA GLU A 37 6.96 4.86 3.27
C GLU A 37 7.83 3.88 2.54
N LYS A 38 9.15 4.03 2.75
CA LYS A 38 10.13 3.32 1.95
C LYS A 38 9.79 1.88 2.21
N VAL A 39 9.39 1.18 1.16
CA VAL A 39 9.10 -0.25 1.26
C VAL A 39 10.46 -0.89 1.50
N GLU A 40 10.83 -0.99 2.76
CA GLU A 40 12.08 -1.62 3.17
C GLU A 40 11.99 -3.09 2.81
N LEU A 41 13.11 -3.62 2.31
CA LEU A 41 13.17 -4.99 1.83
C LEU A 41 12.79 -6.00 2.92
N GLU A 42 13.10 -5.68 4.18
CA GLU A 42 12.71 -6.45 5.37
C GLU A 42 11.19 -6.56 5.50
N THR A 43 10.45 -5.45 5.40
CA THR A 43 8.98 -5.43 5.46
C THR A 43 8.35 -6.29 4.36
N VAL A 44 8.95 -6.34 3.18
CA VAL A 44 8.49 -7.21 2.08
C VAL A 44 8.69 -8.68 2.42
N TYR A 45 9.83 -9.03 3.01
CA TYR A 45 10.09 -10.41 3.43
C TYR A 45 9.16 -10.86 4.57
N GLU A 46 8.88 -9.98 5.53
CA GLU A 46 7.92 -10.26 6.60
C GLU A 46 6.51 -10.49 6.04
N ALA A 47 6.05 -9.62 5.14
CA ALA A 47 4.76 -9.76 4.49
C ALA A 47 4.65 -11.07 3.69
N VAL A 48 5.68 -11.43 2.92
CA VAL A 48 5.72 -12.69 2.17
C VAL A 48 5.70 -13.89 3.13
N ASN A 49 6.40 -13.82 4.26
CA ASN A 49 6.41 -14.89 5.26
C ASN A 49 5.03 -15.09 5.90
N GLU A 50 4.30 -14.02 6.22
CA GLU A 50 2.91 -14.13 6.68
C GLU A 50 2.01 -14.78 5.63
N LEU A 51 2.16 -14.39 4.37
CA LEU A 51 1.49 -15.00 3.23
C LEU A 51 1.79 -16.51 3.08
N GLU A 52 3.04 -16.92 3.30
CA GLU A 52 3.42 -18.34 3.32
C GLU A 52 2.68 -19.10 4.42
N MET A 53 2.57 -18.50 5.61
CA MET A 53 1.80 -19.09 6.70
C MET A 53 0.31 -19.21 6.35
N ASP A 54 -0.27 -18.21 5.69
CA ASP A 54 -1.67 -18.23 5.29
C ASP A 54 -1.99 -19.31 4.25
N VAL A 55 -1.08 -19.61 3.31
CA VAL A 55 -1.20 -20.77 2.42
C VAL A 55 -1.14 -22.08 3.18
N LEU A 56 -0.17 -22.21 4.10
CA LEU A 56 -0.01 -23.43 4.89
C LEU A 56 -1.24 -23.71 5.75
N MET A 57 -1.89 -22.65 6.23
CA MET A 57 -3.14 -22.72 6.98
C MET A 57 -4.38 -22.88 6.09
N GLY A 58 -4.22 -22.87 4.76
CA GLY A 58 -5.32 -23.01 3.80
C GLY A 58 -6.26 -21.81 3.74
N LYS A 59 -5.84 -20.63 4.22
CA LYS A 59 -6.63 -19.39 4.13
C LYS A 59 -6.69 -18.84 2.71
N ILE A 60 -5.65 -19.10 1.92
CA ILE A 60 -5.53 -18.68 0.52
C ILE A 60 -5.02 -19.84 -0.34
N SER A 61 -5.28 -19.79 -1.65
CA SER A 61 -4.77 -20.80 -2.57
C SER A 61 -3.27 -20.62 -2.85
N ARG A 62 -2.59 -21.69 -3.27
CA ARG A 62 -1.18 -21.61 -3.70
C ARG A 62 -1.00 -20.69 -4.90
N GLU A 63 -1.98 -20.65 -5.80
CA GLU A 63 -1.93 -19.82 -7.01
C GLU A 63 -2.03 -18.33 -6.68
N ASP A 64 -2.92 -17.97 -5.75
CA ASP A 64 -3.04 -16.59 -5.25
C ASP A 64 -1.76 -16.14 -4.55
N PHE A 65 -1.17 -17.02 -3.75
CA PHE A 65 0.10 -16.76 -3.08
C PHE A 65 1.24 -16.51 -4.05
N ASP A 66 1.41 -17.35 -5.08
CA ASP A 66 2.47 -17.18 -6.07
C ASP A 66 2.33 -15.85 -6.83
N SER A 67 1.09 -15.42 -7.09
CA SER A 67 0.78 -14.12 -7.69
C SER A 67 1.13 -12.95 -6.77
N LEU A 68 0.72 -13.02 -5.50
CA LEU A 68 1.02 -11.98 -4.51
C LEU A 68 2.51 -11.88 -4.22
N LYS A 69 3.20 -13.00 -4.01
CA LYS A 69 4.67 -13.05 -3.77
C LYS A 69 5.45 -12.34 -4.88
N LYS A 70 5.08 -12.57 -6.14
CA LYS A 70 5.69 -11.87 -7.29
C LYS A 70 5.44 -10.37 -7.24
N SER A 71 4.22 -9.97 -6.92
CA SER A 71 3.83 -8.56 -6.84
C SER A 71 4.60 -7.81 -5.74
N TYR A 72 4.75 -8.43 -4.56
CA TYR A 72 5.53 -7.89 -3.45
C TYR A 72 7.01 -7.72 -3.79
N TYR A 73 7.63 -8.72 -4.43
CA TYR A 73 9.03 -8.60 -4.86
C TYR A 73 9.22 -7.60 -6.00
N HIS A 74 8.25 -7.44 -6.90
CA HIS A 74 8.30 -6.39 -7.92
C HIS A 74 8.28 -5.01 -7.27
N LEU A 75 7.39 -4.80 -6.30
CA LEU A 75 7.32 -3.56 -5.53
C LEU A 75 8.64 -3.25 -4.82
N ALA A 76 9.26 -4.26 -4.21
CA ALA A 76 10.58 -4.13 -3.59
C ALA A 76 11.66 -3.73 -4.60
N ALA A 77 11.68 -4.39 -5.76
CA ALA A 77 12.66 -4.12 -6.82
C ALA A 77 12.53 -2.69 -7.38
N ASP A 78 11.29 -2.21 -7.59
CA ASP A 78 11.02 -0.84 -8.05
C ASP A 78 11.47 0.20 -7.01
N SER A 79 11.31 -0.13 -5.72
CA SER A 79 11.73 0.71 -4.61
C SER A 79 13.25 0.82 -4.55
N VAL A 80 13.96 -0.31 -4.65
CA VAL A 80 15.44 -0.36 -4.66
C VAL A 80 16.03 0.35 -5.88
N GLN A 81 15.45 0.19 -7.07
CA GLN A 81 15.95 0.88 -8.28
C GLN A 81 15.83 2.40 -8.18
N LYS A 82 14.75 2.90 -7.57
CA LYS A 82 14.57 4.35 -7.34
C LYS A 82 15.57 4.91 -6.32
N GLU A 83 15.97 4.11 -5.33
CA GLU A 83 16.93 4.54 -4.31
C GLU A 83 18.39 4.40 -4.73
N ALA A 84 18.70 3.39 -5.54
CA ALA A 84 20.08 3.08 -5.92
C ALA A 84 20.71 4.09 -6.87
N GLY A 85 19.95 5.07 -7.41
CA GLY A 85 20.47 6.06 -8.35
C GLY A 85 21.27 5.39 -9.46
N VAL A 86 20.70 4.35 -10.08
CA VAL A 86 21.39 3.50 -11.04
C VAL A 86 21.80 4.36 -12.23
N ASP A 87 23.10 4.48 -12.48
CA ASP A 87 23.65 5.20 -13.63
C ASP A 87 22.98 4.72 -14.93
N ASP A 88 22.63 5.66 -15.81
CA ASP A 88 21.88 5.44 -17.06
C ASP A 88 22.48 4.29 -17.91
N ASP A 89 23.81 4.10 -17.86
CA ASP A 89 24.53 3.05 -18.58
C ASP A 89 24.19 1.63 -18.08
N ILE A 90 23.99 1.45 -16.77
CA ILE A 90 23.62 0.17 -16.18
C ILE A 90 22.14 -0.13 -16.49
N GLN A 91 21.29 0.90 -16.50
CA GLN A 91 19.89 0.77 -16.87
C GLN A 91 19.73 0.35 -18.34
N ALA A 92 20.49 0.99 -19.25
CA ALA A 92 20.54 0.62 -20.67
C ALA A 92 21.04 -0.81 -20.89
N ALA A 93 22.06 -1.25 -20.13
CA ALA A 93 22.55 -2.62 -20.18
C ALA A 93 21.49 -3.64 -19.71
N LEU A 94 20.76 -3.36 -18.62
CA LEU A 94 19.68 -4.22 -18.12
C LEU A 94 18.52 -4.36 -19.11
N GLU A 95 18.13 -3.28 -19.78
CA GLU A 95 17.10 -3.31 -20.82
C GLU A 95 17.49 -4.21 -22.00
N SER A 96 18.75 -4.15 -22.44
CA SER A 96 19.25 -5.00 -23.53
C SER A 96 19.22 -6.50 -23.18
N ILE A 97 19.44 -6.84 -21.91
CA ILE A 97 19.39 -8.23 -21.41
C ILE A 97 17.93 -8.69 -21.29
N ARG A 98 17.03 -7.82 -20.81
CA ARG A 98 15.60 -8.10 -20.66
C ARG A 98 14.92 -8.28 -22.03
N ALA A 99 15.30 -7.49 -23.02
CA ALA A 99 14.85 -7.65 -24.41
C ALA A 99 15.27 -9.01 -24.98
N ARG A 100 16.55 -9.38 -24.81
CA ARG A 100 17.08 -10.67 -25.29
C ARG A 100 16.40 -11.88 -24.63
N LYS A 101 16.04 -11.79 -23.35
CA LYS A 101 15.38 -12.90 -22.62
C LYS A 101 13.94 -13.15 -23.09
N THR A 102 13.26 -12.14 -23.63
CA THR A 102 11.89 -12.27 -24.18
C THR A 102 11.87 -13.02 -25.52
N GLU A 103 13.02 -13.13 -26.21
CA GLU A 103 13.14 -13.79 -27.51
C GLU A 103 13.58 -15.26 -27.46
N LEU A 104 13.93 -15.80 -26.28
CA LEU A 104 14.24 -17.22 -26.15
C LEU A 104 12.93 -18.03 -26.00
N PRO A 105 12.65 -19.01 -26.89
CA PRO A 105 11.56 -19.93 -26.68
C PRO A 105 11.84 -20.73 -25.41
N VAL A 106 10.87 -20.74 -24.50
CA VAL A 106 10.83 -21.67 -23.38
C VAL A 106 10.56 -23.04 -23.98
N ASP A 107 11.60 -23.85 -24.12
CA ASP A 107 11.49 -25.31 -24.34
C ASP A 107 11.04 -26.01 -23.05
#